data_AF-A0A836PKV2-F1
#
_entry.id   AF-A0A836PKV2-F1
#
_cell.length_a   1.000
_cell.length_b   1.000
_cell.length_c   1.000
_cell.angle_alpha   90.00
_cell.angle_beta   90.00
_cell.angle_gamma   90.00
#
_symmetry.space_group_name_H-M   'P 1'
#
loop_
_entity.id
_entity.type
_entity.pdbx_description
1 polymer ?
#
loop_
_entity_poly.entity_id
_entity_poly.type
_entity_poly.pdbx_seq_one_letter_code
_entity_poly.pdbx_strand_id
1 'polypeptide(L)'
;MEINNSMGFLFDLNRSQQNVETAMEKLSSGKRINSAGDDAAGLSISTSMTSKIEGLRQTVRNTNDAVALAQSAEGALSEVTNILQKMRTLSVQAINDTNSSNDRQALNDEFVLLKAEINRISDTTVYNDTSLLKGGSLMATHLVPI
;
A
#
# COMPACT_ATOMS: atom_id res chain seq x y z
N MET A 1 44.27 55.07 -19.20
CA MET A 1 42.86 54.89 -18.79
C MET A 1 42.12 53.86 -19.64
N GLU A 2 42.47 53.65 -20.91
CA GLU A 2 41.80 52.68 -21.80
C GLU A 2 41.97 51.20 -21.40
N ILE A 3 43.13 50.80 -20.86
CA ILE A 3 43.36 49.41 -20.41
C ILE A 3 42.47 49.05 -19.21
N ASN A 4 42.26 49.97 -18.26
CA ASN A 4 41.34 49.75 -17.13
C ASN A 4 39.87 49.64 -17.60
N ASN A 5 39.51 50.36 -18.66
CA ASN A 5 38.17 50.30 -19.23
C ASN A 5 37.94 48.98 -19.99
N SER A 6 38.95 48.51 -20.73
CA SER A 6 38.92 47.21 -21.42
C SER A 6 38.90 46.02 -20.47
N MET A 7 39.66 46.07 -19.37
CA MET A 7 39.65 45.05 -18.33
C MET A 7 38.31 44.99 -17.58
N GLY A 8 37.68 46.14 -17.31
CA GLY A 8 36.33 46.20 -16.76
C GLY A 8 35.29 45.58 -17.70
N PHE A 9 35.36 45.92 -18.98
CA PHE A 9 34.44 45.39 -19.99
C PHE A 9 34.55 43.86 -20.14
N LEU A 10 35.77 43.30 -20.13
CA LEU A 10 35.98 41.85 -20.18
C LEU A 10 35.44 41.14 -18.92
N PHE A 11 35.58 41.75 -17.75
CA PHE A 11 35.05 41.20 -16.50
C PHE A 11 33.51 41.20 -16.48
N ASP A 12 32.90 42.27 -16.99
CA ASP A 12 31.44 42.37 -17.14
C ASP A 12 30.90 41.37 -18.18
N LEU A 13 31.64 41.16 -19.27
CA LEU A 13 31.33 40.12 -20.28
C LEU A 13 31.40 38.70 -19.69
N ASN A 14 32.42 38.43 -18.87
CA ASN A 14 32.58 37.14 -18.22
C ASN A 14 31.45 36.87 -17.21
N ARG A 15 31.09 37.86 -16.40
CA ARG A 15 29.91 37.80 -15.51
C ARG A 15 28.60 37.60 -16.27
N SER A 16 28.44 38.29 -17.40
CA SER A 16 27.26 38.14 -18.25
C SER A 16 27.14 36.73 -18.82
N GLN A 17 28.24 36.14 -19.31
CA GLN A 17 28.27 34.74 -19.74
C GLN A 17 27.87 33.77 -18.62
N GLN A 18 28.45 33.91 -17.43
CA GLN A 18 28.13 33.05 -16.28
C GLN A 18 26.64 33.14 -15.86
N ASN A 19 26.07 34.34 -15.90
CA ASN A 19 24.65 34.55 -15.62
C ASN A 19 23.74 33.89 -16.67
N VAL A 20 24.11 33.97 -17.95
CA VAL A 20 23.38 33.31 -19.04
C VAL A 20 23.46 31.79 -18.91
N GLU A 21 24.63 31.24 -18.60
CA GLU A 21 24.80 29.80 -18.36
C GLU A 21 23.91 29.31 -17.21
N THR A 22 23.90 30.03 -16.08
CA THR A 22 23.05 29.70 -14.93
C THR A 22 21.55 29.81 -15.26
N ALA A 23 21.16 30.82 -16.02
CA ALA A 23 19.77 30.99 -16.45
C ALA A 23 19.34 29.86 -17.41
N MET A 24 20.22 29.43 -18.32
CA MET A 24 19.99 28.29 -19.20
C MET A 24 19.88 26.98 -18.41
N GLU A 25 20.67 26.80 -17.36
CA GLU A 25 20.62 25.62 -16.49
C GLU A 25 19.31 25.56 -15.68
N LYS A 26 18.86 26.69 -15.13
CA LYS A 26 17.56 26.82 -14.44
C LYS A 26 16.39 26.63 -15.41
N LEU A 27 16.50 27.12 -16.64
CA LEU A 27 15.48 26.92 -17.68
C LEU A 27 15.41 25.46 -18.13
N SER A 28 16.55 24.80 -18.32
CA SER A 28 16.64 23.39 -18.73
C SER A 28 16.14 22.42 -17.65
N SER A 29 16.46 22.69 -16.38
CA SER A 29 15.99 21.90 -15.24
C SER A 29 14.55 22.22 -14.82
N GLY A 30 14.05 23.42 -15.18
CA GLY A 30 12.78 23.96 -14.68
C GLY A 30 12.78 24.24 -13.17
N LYS A 31 13.93 24.09 -12.49
CA LYS A 31 14.06 24.27 -11.05
C LYS A 31 14.70 25.62 -10.77
N ARG A 32 14.06 26.39 -9.88
CA ARG A 32 14.59 27.69 -9.43
C ARG A 32 15.89 27.55 -8.63
N ILE A 33 16.06 26.43 -7.93
CA ILE A 33 17.23 26.08 -7.11
C ILE A 33 17.85 24.82 -7.72
N ASN A 34 19.03 24.94 -8.34
CA ASN A 34 19.72 23.82 -8.99
C ASN A 34 21.03 23.43 -8.29
N SER A 35 21.58 24.30 -7.43
CA SER A 35 22.87 24.12 -6.74
C SER A 35 22.76 24.40 -5.24
N ALA A 36 23.43 23.57 -4.44
CA ALA A 36 23.58 23.79 -2.98
C ALA A 36 24.38 25.06 -2.67
N GLY A 37 25.13 25.59 -3.64
CA GLY A 37 25.88 26.84 -3.51
C GLY A 37 25.04 28.11 -3.63
N ASP A 38 23.84 28.03 -4.23
CA ASP A 38 22.95 29.19 -4.46
C ASP A 38 21.91 29.36 -3.33
N ASP A 39 21.38 28.25 -2.80
CA ASP A 39 20.51 28.22 -1.60
C ASP A 39 20.51 26.83 -0.95
N ALA A 40 21.45 26.59 -0.01
CA ALA A 40 21.58 25.31 0.69
C ALA A 40 20.35 24.95 1.53
N ALA A 41 19.68 25.95 2.12
CA ALA A 41 18.50 25.75 2.95
C ALA A 41 17.26 25.40 2.11
N GLY A 42 17.04 26.14 1.02
CA GLY A 42 15.96 25.87 0.06
C GLY A 42 16.12 24.54 -0.65
N LEU A 43 17.35 24.15 -1.01
CA LEU A 43 17.63 22.83 -1.55
C LEU A 43 17.38 21.71 -0.52
N SER A 44 17.80 21.88 0.74
CA SER A 44 17.58 20.89 1.79
C SER A 44 16.09 20.67 2.08
N ILE A 45 15.30 21.75 2.13
CA ILE A 45 13.84 21.68 2.30
C ILE A 45 13.20 21.01 1.09
N SER A 46 13.62 21.38 -0.13
CA SER A 46 13.10 20.79 -1.37
C SER A 46 13.38 19.28 -1.44
N THR A 47 14.60 18.85 -1.14
CA THR A 47 14.97 17.42 -1.08
C THR A 47 14.20 16.68 0.02
N SER A 48 13.99 17.32 1.17
CA SER A 48 13.18 16.76 2.26
C SER A 48 11.72 16.59 1.81
N MET A 49 11.15 17.56 1.11
CA MET A 49 9.80 17.47 0.55
C MET A 49 9.72 16.39 -0.54
N THR A 50 10.70 16.29 -1.44
CA THR A 50 10.78 15.21 -2.43
C THR A 50 10.82 13.85 -1.75
N SER A 51 11.63 13.68 -0.70
CA SER A 51 11.71 12.43 0.07
C SER A 51 10.38 12.08 0.72
N LYS A 52 9.67 13.08 1.27
CA LYS A 52 8.30 12.90 1.79
C LYS A 52 7.30 12.50 0.69
N ILE A 53 7.40 13.09 -0.50
CA ILE A 53 6.54 12.75 -1.64
C ILE A 53 6.78 11.31 -2.07
N GLU A 54 8.02 10.86 -2.17
CA GLU A 54 8.33 9.46 -2.50
C GLU A 54 7.82 8.51 -1.40
N GLY A 55 8.00 8.87 -0.12
CA GLY A 55 7.43 8.13 1.00
C GLY A 55 5.90 8.02 0.91
N LEU A 56 5.20 9.12 0.63
CA LEU A 56 3.75 9.13 0.44
C LEU A 56 3.31 8.27 -0.75
N ARG A 57 4.06 8.28 -1.86
CA ARG A 57 3.80 7.42 -3.02
C ARG A 57 3.89 5.94 -2.67
N GLN A 58 4.88 5.56 -1.86
CA GLN A 58 4.98 4.19 -1.35
C GLN A 58 3.82 3.86 -0.40
N THR A 59 3.45 4.77 0.51
CA THR A 59 2.30 4.59 1.40
C THR A 59 0.99 4.38 0.64
N VAL A 60 0.77 5.11 -0.45
CA VAL A 60 -0.41 4.92 -1.31
C VAL A 60 -0.43 3.51 -1.90
N ARG A 61 0.70 3.01 -2.42
CA ARG A 61 0.81 1.63 -2.92
C ARG A 61 0.51 0.61 -1.82
N ASN A 62 1.17 0.74 -0.68
CA ASN A 62 0.96 -0.15 0.47
C ASN A 62 -0.49 -0.14 0.96
N THR A 63 -1.16 1.02 0.90
CA THR A 63 -2.58 1.15 1.29
C THR A 63 -3.48 0.46 0.28
N ASN A 64 -3.20 0.57 -1.02
CA ASN A 64 -3.95 -0.14 -2.04
C ASN A 64 -3.82 -1.67 -1.88
N ASP A 65 -2.62 -2.15 -1.54
CA ASP A 65 -2.40 -3.58 -1.25
C ASP A 65 -3.16 -4.01 0.02
N ALA A 66 -3.15 -3.19 1.07
CA ALA A 66 -3.93 -3.44 2.28
C ALA A 66 -5.44 -3.46 2.01
N VAL A 67 -5.95 -2.60 1.13
CA VAL A 67 -7.36 -2.61 0.70
C VAL A 67 -7.68 -3.89 -0.06
N ALA A 68 -6.83 -4.29 -1.00
CA ALA A 68 -7.02 -5.54 -1.75
C ALA A 68 -7.00 -6.77 -0.83
N LEU A 69 -6.11 -6.79 0.16
CA LEU A 69 -6.05 -7.81 1.20
C LEU A 69 -7.34 -7.84 2.04
N ALA A 70 -7.82 -6.68 2.48
CA ALA A 70 -9.05 -6.56 3.26
C ALA A 70 -10.28 -7.04 2.47
N GLN A 71 -10.37 -6.72 1.18
CA GLN A 71 -11.45 -7.19 0.30
C GLN A 71 -11.44 -8.71 0.12
N SER A 72 -10.25 -9.31 -0.03
CA SER A 72 -10.12 -10.77 -0.12
C SER A 72 -10.54 -11.45 1.18
N ALA A 73 -10.13 -10.90 2.33
CA ALA A 73 -10.58 -11.36 3.64
C ALA A 73 -12.10 -11.22 3.82
N GLU A 74 -12.68 -10.08 3.41
CA GLU A 74 -14.13 -9.83 3.51
C GLU A 74 -14.94 -10.81 2.66
N GLY A 75 -14.50 -11.10 1.43
CA GLY A 75 -15.14 -12.11 0.58
C GLY A 75 -15.16 -13.50 1.22
N ALA A 76 -14.03 -13.93 1.80
CA ALA A 76 -13.93 -15.20 2.49
C ALA A 76 -14.79 -15.24 3.77
N LEU A 77 -14.82 -14.16 4.56
CA LEU A 77 -15.66 -14.06 5.75
C LEU A 77 -17.15 -14.01 5.42
N SER A 78 -17.52 -13.44 4.27
CA SER A 78 -18.90 -13.46 3.76
C SER A 78 -19.36 -14.90 3.53
N GLU A 79 -18.52 -15.73 2.91
CA GLU A 79 -18.82 -17.15 2.70
C GLU A 79 -18.93 -17.93 4.01
N VAL A 80 -18.01 -17.71 4.95
CA VAL A 80 -18.10 -18.28 6.31
C VAL A 80 -19.41 -17.88 6.99
N THR A 81 -19.83 -16.63 6.84
CA THR A 81 -21.09 -16.13 7.41
C THR A 81 -22.30 -16.85 6.82
N ASN A 82 -22.34 -17.07 5.51
CA ASN A 82 -23.40 -17.82 4.84
C ASN A 82 -23.46 -19.27 5.35
N ILE A 83 -22.30 -19.92 5.51
CA ILE A 83 -22.22 -21.28 6.06
C ILE A 83 -22.74 -21.33 7.50
N LEU A 84 -22.35 -20.36 8.35
CA LEU A 84 -22.82 -20.29 9.73
C LEU A 84 -24.34 -20.09 9.82
N GLN A 85 -24.92 -19.29 8.92
CA GLN A 85 -26.38 -19.15 8.82
C GLN A 85 -27.05 -20.48 8.44
N LYS A 86 -26.46 -21.25 7.52
CA LYS A 86 -26.95 -22.59 7.15
C LYS A 86 -26.83 -23.56 8.33
N MET A 87 -25.70 -23.59 9.04
CA MET A 87 -25.50 -24.38 10.25
C MET A 87 -26.53 -24.05 11.34
N ARG A 88 -26.89 -22.77 11.50
CA ARG A 88 -27.95 -22.34 12.42
C ARG A 88 -29.31 -22.92 12.02
N THR A 89 -29.65 -22.88 10.74
CA THR A 89 -30.90 -23.46 10.22
C THR A 89 -30.95 -24.97 10.46
N LEU A 90 -29.86 -25.70 10.19
CA LEU A 90 -29.75 -27.13 10.50
C LEU A 90 -29.91 -27.43 11.99
N SER A 91 -29.34 -26.58 12.85
CA SER A 91 -29.46 -26.73 14.31
C SER A 91 -30.91 -26.57 14.78
N VAL A 92 -31.63 -25.58 14.25
CA VAL A 92 -33.06 -25.37 14.56
C VAL A 92 -33.90 -26.53 14.01
N GLN A 93 -33.58 -27.04 12.81
CA GLN A 93 -34.24 -28.21 12.25
C GLN A 93 -34.01 -29.46 13.11
N ALA A 94 -32.79 -29.68 13.62
CA ALA A 94 -32.45 -30.82 14.47
C ALA A 94 -33.14 -30.80 15.85
N ILE A 95 -33.55 -29.62 16.34
CA ILE A 95 -34.31 -29.46 17.60
C ILE A 95 -35.78 -29.87 17.43
N ASN A 96 -36.32 -29.91 16.21
CA ASN A 96 -37.72 -30.25 15.99
C ASN A 96 -38.00 -31.71 16.40
N ASP A 97 -38.95 -31.90 17.32
CA ASP A 97 -39.15 -33.16 18.06
C ASP A 97 -39.80 -34.26 17.21
N THR A 98 -40.30 -33.92 16.02
CA THR A 98 -40.89 -34.86 15.05
C THR A 98 -39.87 -35.60 14.19
N ASN A 99 -38.59 -35.22 14.25
CA ASN A 99 -37.53 -35.84 13.43
C ASN A 99 -37.10 -37.19 14.00
N SER A 100 -36.99 -38.20 13.13
CA SER A 100 -36.47 -39.52 13.50
C SER A 100 -34.98 -39.46 13.86
N SER A 101 -34.43 -40.50 14.51
CA SER A 101 -32.99 -40.53 14.81
C SER A 101 -32.13 -40.53 13.54
N ASN A 102 -32.62 -41.13 12.45
CA ASN A 102 -31.94 -41.14 11.16
C ASN A 102 -31.88 -39.75 10.55
N ASP A 103 -32.95 -38.96 10.66
CA ASP A 103 -32.98 -37.57 10.17
C ASP A 103 -32.04 -36.69 10.97
N ARG A 104 -32.00 -36.85 12.30
CA ARG A 104 -31.06 -36.13 13.17
C ARG A 104 -29.61 -36.49 12.83
N GLN A 105 -29.33 -37.73 12.46
CA GLN A 105 -27.99 -38.16 12.05
C GLN A 105 -27.59 -37.54 10.69
N ALA A 106 -28.48 -37.54 9.70
CA ALA A 106 -28.22 -36.89 8.41
C ALA A 106 -27.98 -35.36 8.55
N LEU A 107 -28.75 -34.68 9.40
CA LEU A 107 -28.54 -33.26 9.72
C LEU A 107 -27.18 -33.01 10.39
N ASN A 108 -26.75 -33.92 11.27
CA ASN A 108 -25.44 -33.84 11.91
C ASN A 108 -24.30 -34.07 10.90
N ASP A 109 -24.44 -35.01 9.97
CA ASP A 109 -23.45 -35.26 8.93
C ASP A 109 -23.29 -34.01 8.04
N GLU A 110 -24.38 -33.35 7.65
CA GLU A 110 -24.32 -32.07 6.93
C GLU A 110 -23.66 -30.97 7.76
N PHE A 111 -23.95 -30.89 9.06
CA PHE A 111 -23.29 -29.93 9.96
C PHE A 111 -21.77 -30.15 10.07
N VAL A 112 -21.32 -31.40 10.11
CA VAL A 112 -19.89 -31.75 10.13
C VAL A 112 -19.22 -31.37 8.81
N LEU A 113 -19.87 -31.59 7.67
CA LEU A 113 -19.36 -31.16 6.36
C LEU A 113 -19.23 -29.64 6.28
N LEU A 114 -20.23 -28.88 6.74
CA LEU A 114 -20.16 -27.41 6.78
C LEU A 114 -19.03 -26.91 7.69
N LYS A 115 -18.79 -27.58 8.82
CA LYS A 115 -17.65 -27.26 9.68
C LYS A 115 -16.31 -27.53 8.98
N ALA A 116 -16.20 -28.63 8.23
CA ALA A 116 -15.01 -28.93 7.44
C ALA A 116 -14.79 -27.88 6.33
N GLU A 117 -15.87 -27.38 5.72
CA GLU A 117 -15.81 -26.34 4.71
C GLU A 117 -15.33 -25.00 5.28
N ILE A 118 -15.76 -24.60 6.48
CA ILE A 118 -15.22 -23.41 7.17
C ILE A 118 -13.70 -23.54 7.37
N ASN A 119 -13.22 -24.71 7.79
CA ASN A 119 -11.78 -24.94 7.94
C ASN A 119 -11.06 -24.84 6.59
N ARG A 120 -11.63 -25.40 5.53
CA ARG A 120 -11.09 -25.31 4.16
C ARG A 120 -11.01 -23.87 3.68
N ILE A 121 -12.05 -23.05 3.90
CA ILE A 121 -12.03 -21.62 3.54
C ILE A 121 -10.92 -20.91 4.32
N SER A 122 -10.78 -21.19 5.61
CA SER A 122 -9.70 -20.62 6.42
C SER A 122 -8.30 -20.97 5.89
N ASP A 123 -8.09 -22.24 5.49
CA ASP A 123 -6.81 -22.71 4.97
C ASP A 123 -6.50 -22.25 3.53
N THR A 124 -7.54 -22.07 2.70
CA THR A 124 -7.38 -21.69 1.28
C THR A 124 -7.41 -20.18 1.04
N THR A 125 -7.82 -19.38 2.03
CA THR A 125 -7.82 -17.91 1.91
C THR A 125 -6.40 -17.37 2.07
N VAL A 126 -5.73 -17.18 0.93
CA VAL A 126 -4.37 -16.66 0.82
C VAL A 126 -4.34 -15.39 -0.04
N TYR A 127 -3.53 -14.42 0.37
CA TYR A 127 -3.20 -13.26 -0.43
C TYR A 127 -1.69 -13.11 -0.47
N ASN A 128 -1.11 -13.14 -1.67
CA ASN A 128 0.33 -13.03 -1.88
C ASN A 128 1.13 -13.98 -0.95
N ASP A 129 0.76 -15.27 -0.97
CA ASP A 129 1.30 -16.35 -0.12
C ASP A 129 1.11 -16.20 1.40
N THR A 130 0.42 -15.14 1.85
CA THR A 130 0.07 -14.91 3.25
C THR A 130 -1.33 -15.42 3.54
N SER A 131 -1.46 -16.36 4.48
CA SER A 131 -2.77 -16.82 4.95
C SER A 131 -3.45 -15.73 5.77
N LEU A 132 -4.69 -15.38 5.41
CA LEU A 132 -5.41 -14.25 6.00
C LEU A 132 -6.23 -14.62 7.24
N LEU A 133 -6.77 -15.83 7.28
CA LEU A 133 -7.76 -16.26 8.28
C LEU A 133 -7.21 -17.25 9.30
N LYS A 134 -6.02 -17.80 9.07
CA LYS A 134 -5.34 -18.66 10.03
C LYS A 134 -4.74 -17.78 11.12
N GLY A 135 -5.27 -17.91 12.34
CA GLY A 135 -4.86 -17.12 13.50
C GLY A 135 -3.33 -17.16 13.70
N GLY A 136 -2.65 -16.08 13.33
CA GLY A 136 -1.20 -15.98 13.53
C GLY A 136 -0.43 -15.01 12.63
N SER A 137 -0.96 -14.54 11.49
CA SER A 137 -0.12 -13.82 10.52
C SER A 137 -0.68 -12.50 9.99
N LEU A 138 -1.24 -11.66 10.86
CA LEU A 138 -1.61 -10.29 10.46
C LEU A 138 -0.47 -9.27 10.64
N MET A 139 0.70 -9.62 11.17
CA MET A 139 1.72 -8.62 11.54
C MET A 139 3.19 -9.04 11.32
N ALA A 140 3.46 -10.17 10.68
CA ALA A 140 4.83 -10.61 10.44
C ALA A 140 5.09 -10.70 8.93
N THR A 141 6.06 -9.91 8.45
CA THR A 141 6.87 -10.11 7.22
C THR A 141 6.59 -9.34 5.92
N HIS A 142 5.69 -8.36 5.85
CA HIS A 142 5.72 -7.42 4.71
C HIS A 142 5.63 -5.95 5.10
N LEU A 143 6.61 -5.51 5.91
CA LEU A 143 7.12 -4.17 5.72
C LEU A 143 8.03 -4.23 4.50
N VAL A 144 7.54 -3.80 3.34
CA VAL A 144 8.44 -3.38 2.26
C VAL A 144 9.41 -2.39 2.90
N PRO A 145 10.73 -2.66 2.90
CA PRO A 145 11.69 -1.72 3.43
C PRO A 145 11.54 -0.41 2.66
N ILE A 146 11.48 0.69 3.43
CA ILE A 146 11.61 2.06 2.93
C ILE A 146 12.85 2.17 2.06
#